data_AF-A0A7K8NLR0-F1
#
_entry.id   AF-A0A7K8NLR0-F1
#
_cell.length_a   1.000
_cell.length_b   1.000
_cell.length_c   1.000
_cell.angle_alpha   90.00
_cell.angle_beta   90.00
_cell.angle_gamma   90.00
#
_symmetry.space_group_name_H-M   'P 1'
#
loop_
_entity.id
_entity.type
_entity.pdbx_description
1 polymer ?
#
loop_
_entity_poly.entity_id
_entity_poly.type
_entity_poly.pdbx_seq_one_letter_code
_entity_poly.pdbx_strand_id
1 'polypeptide(L)'
;QEIFGPVLTVYVYPEKRYKEVLELVDTTTPYGLTGAIFAREKSVIEEARNRLRNAAGNFYINDKSTGAVVAQQPFGGSRISGTNDKPGGPHYVLRWTSPQAVKETHVPLPDWRYAYMR
;
A
#
# COMPACT_ATOMS: atom_id res chain seq x y z
N GLN A 1 -6.90 -19.13 -5.66
CA GLN A 1 -5.76 -19.86 -5.07
C GLN A 1 -4.49 -19.36 -5.76
N GLU A 2 -3.36 -19.29 -5.06
CA GLU A 2 -2.06 -18.97 -5.66
C GLU A 2 -1.42 -20.26 -6.21
N ILE A 3 -1.08 -20.28 -7.51
CA ILE A 3 -0.56 -21.48 -8.21
C ILE A 3 0.97 -21.48 -8.27
N PHE A 4 1.59 -20.30 -8.38
CA PHE A 4 3.05 -20.11 -8.46
C PHE A 4 3.74 -20.83 -9.64
N GLY A 5 3.08 -20.86 -10.79
CA GLY A 5 3.60 -21.39 -12.05
C GLY A 5 3.11 -20.57 -13.25
N PRO A 6 3.50 -20.91 -14.49
CA PRO A 6 3.14 -20.18 -15.70
C PRO A 6 1.70 -20.46 -16.14
N VAL A 7 0.73 -20.22 -15.25
CA VAL A 7 -0.70 -20.47 -15.46
C VAL A 7 -1.45 -19.14 -15.41
N LEU A 8 -2.14 -18.80 -16.50
CA LEU A 8 -2.96 -17.61 -16.62
C LEU A 8 -4.43 -17.99 -16.81
N THR A 9 -5.32 -17.44 -15.99
CA THR A 9 -6.77 -17.57 -16.12
C THR A 9 -7.35 -16.28 -16.70
N VAL A 10 -8.23 -16.41 -17.68
CA VAL A 10 -8.92 -15.27 -18.31
C VAL A 10 -10.42 -15.35 -18.04
N TYR A 11 -11.01 -14.23 -17.61
CA TYR A 11 -12.45 -14.07 -17.46
C TYR A 11 -12.92 -12.94 -18.38
N VAL A 12 -13.82 -13.27 -19.31
CA VAL A 12 -14.41 -12.32 -20.25
C VAL A 12 -15.72 -11.80 -19.67
N TYR A 13 -15.91 -10.48 -19.69
CA TYR A 13 -17.10 -9.82 -19.14
C TYR A 13 -17.76 -8.88 -20.16
N PRO A 14 -19.08 -8.64 -20.07
CA PRO A 14 -19.76 -7.65 -20.91
C PRO A 14 -19.29 -6.23 -20.56
N GLU A 15 -18.90 -5.43 -21.56
CA GLU A 15 -18.36 -4.07 -21.40
C GLU A 15 -19.14 -3.20 -20.39
N LYS A 16 -20.47 -3.18 -20.52
CA LYS A 16 -21.36 -2.37 -19.68
C LYS A 16 -21.40 -2.78 -18.21
N ARG A 17 -20.80 -3.92 -17.84
CA ARG A 17 -20.72 -4.44 -16.46
C ARG A 17 -19.36 -4.23 -15.81
N TYR A 18 -18.47 -3.41 -16.38
CA TYR A 18 -17.11 -3.23 -15.82
C TYR A 18 -17.11 -2.82 -14.33
N LYS A 19 -18.09 -2.04 -13.88
CA LYS A 19 -18.19 -1.62 -12.47
C LYS A 19 -18.41 -2.80 -11.52
N GLU A 20 -19.26 -3.74 -11.92
CA GLU A 20 -19.50 -4.99 -11.18
C GLU A 20 -18.25 -5.87 -11.21
N VAL A 21 -17.49 -5.83 -12.31
CA VAL A 21 -16.22 -6.54 -12.42
C VAL A 21 -15.14 -5.96 -11.52
N LEU A 22 -15.10 -4.64 -11.33
CA LEU A 22 -14.20 -4.02 -10.35
C LEU A 22 -14.52 -4.49 -8.92
N GLU A 23 -15.79 -4.62 -8.58
CA GLU A 23 -16.21 -5.19 -7.29
C GLU A 23 -15.88 -6.68 -7.18
N LEU A 24 -16.06 -7.44 -8.26
CA LEU A 24 -15.65 -8.84 -8.32
C LEU A 24 -14.13 -8.98 -8.10
N VAL A 25 -13.31 -8.15 -8.75
CA VAL A 25 -11.85 -8.15 -8.57
C VAL A 25 -11.46 -7.85 -7.12
N ASP A 26 -12.13 -6.89 -6.48
CA ASP A 26 -11.87 -6.52 -5.09
C ASP A 26 -12.22 -7.63 -4.10
N THR A 27 -13.28 -8.40 -4.37
CA THR A 27 -13.89 -9.33 -3.39
C THR A 27 -13.57 -10.81 -3.63
N THR A 28 -13.20 -11.21 -4.85
CA THR A 28 -13.03 -12.64 -5.22
C THR A 28 -11.90 -13.33 -4.47
N THR A 29 -10.83 -12.60 -4.11
CA THR A 29 -9.66 -13.20 -3.47
C THR A 29 -9.32 -12.52 -2.15
N PRO A 30 -8.77 -13.26 -1.18
CA PRO A 30 -8.33 -12.67 0.09
C PRO A 30 -6.99 -11.91 -0.05
N TYR A 31 -6.36 -11.89 -1.23
CA TYR A 31 -5.06 -11.28 -1.45
C TYR A 31 -5.18 -9.80 -1.82
N GLY A 32 -4.10 -9.05 -1.57
CA GLY A 32 -4.03 -7.61 -1.75
C GLY A 32 -2.66 -7.11 -2.23
N LEU A 33 -1.92 -7.91 -3.00
CA LEU A 33 -0.49 -7.66 -3.29
C LEU A 33 -0.27 -6.70 -4.46
N THR A 34 -0.53 -7.14 -5.69
CA THR A 34 -0.36 -6.33 -6.91
C THR A 34 -1.62 -6.38 -7.77
N GLY A 35 -1.84 -5.33 -8.55
CA GLY A 35 -2.94 -5.26 -9.50
C GLY A 35 -2.65 -4.19 -10.55
N ALA A 36 -3.17 -4.39 -11.75
CA ALA A 36 -2.98 -3.46 -12.86
C ALA A 36 -4.30 -3.17 -13.55
N ILE A 37 -4.46 -1.94 -14.03
CA ILE A 37 -5.52 -1.56 -14.96
C ILE A 37 -4.91 -1.08 -16.26
N PHE A 38 -5.56 -1.42 -17.37
CA PHE A 38 -5.21 -0.93 -18.70
C PHE A 38 -6.40 -0.16 -19.27
N ALA A 39 -6.28 1.15 -19.30
CA ALA A 39 -7.33 2.05 -19.75
C ALA A 39 -6.72 3.36 -20.24
N ARG A 40 -7.40 4.01 -21.20
CA ARG A 40 -7.02 5.34 -21.70
C ARG A 40 -7.92 6.45 -21.16
N GLU A 41 -9.15 6.10 -20.81
CA GLU A 41 -10.11 7.07 -20.30
C GLU A 41 -9.82 7.40 -18.83
N LYS A 42 -9.61 8.68 -18.54
CA LYS A 42 -9.21 9.16 -17.22
C LYS A 42 -10.28 8.91 -16.15
N SER A 43 -11.56 9.02 -16.52
CA SER A 43 -12.71 8.73 -15.65
C SER A 43 -12.67 7.27 -15.16
N VAL A 44 -12.42 6.33 -16.07
CA VAL A 44 -12.32 4.89 -15.79
C VAL A 44 -11.11 4.59 -14.92
N ILE A 45 -9.95 5.19 -15.23
CA ILE A 45 -8.74 5.05 -14.41
C ILE A 45 -9.01 5.50 -12.96
N GLU A 46 -9.65 6.65 -12.80
CA GLU A 46 -9.91 7.23 -11.49
C GLU A 46 -10.96 6.44 -10.70
N GLU A 47 -12.02 5.96 -11.36
CA GLU A 47 -13.01 5.08 -10.74
C GLU A 47 -12.37 3.76 -10.29
N ALA A 48 -11.57 3.12 -11.15
CA ALA A 48 -10.91 1.86 -10.83
C ALA A 48 -9.87 2.03 -9.71
N ARG A 49 -9.06 3.11 -9.74
CA ARG A 49 -8.10 3.44 -8.68
C ARG A 49 -8.78 3.59 -7.32
N ASN A 50 -9.97 4.19 -7.28
CA ASN A 50 -10.72 4.37 -6.04
C ASN A 50 -11.37 3.08 -5.55
N ARG A 51 -12.02 2.32 -6.44
CA ARG A 51 -12.66 1.05 -6.09
C ARG A 51 -11.66 -0.03 -5.69
N LEU A 52 -10.51 -0.10 -6.36
CA LEU A 52 -9.47 -1.13 -6.12
C LEU A 52 -8.38 -0.69 -5.15
N ARG A 53 -8.58 0.42 -4.41
CA ARG A 53 -7.56 1.02 -3.53
C ARG A 53 -6.95 0.04 -2.54
N ASN A 54 -7.74 -0.90 -2.02
CA ASN A 54 -7.31 -1.90 -1.05
C ASN A 54 -7.14 -3.30 -1.66
N ALA A 55 -7.44 -3.46 -2.96
CA ALA A 55 -7.27 -4.72 -3.69
C ALA A 55 -5.80 -4.97 -4.07
N ALA A 56 -4.97 -3.92 -4.10
CA ALA A 56 -3.55 -4.03 -4.40
C ALA A 56 -2.74 -2.98 -3.63
N GLY A 57 -1.73 -3.41 -2.89
CA GLY A 57 -0.76 -2.50 -2.28
C GLY A 57 0.22 -1.90 -3.28
N ASN A 58 0.48 -2.59 -4.40
CA ASN A 58 1.19 -2.06 -5.57
C ASN A 58 0.23 -2.05 -6.77
N PHE A 59 -0.26 -0.86 -7.11
CA PHE A 59 -1.25 -0.65 -8.17
C PHE A 59 -0.62 0.02 -9.39
N TYR A 60 -0.80 -0.59 -10.56
CA TYR A 60 -0.18 -0.17 -11.81
C TYR A 60 -1.25 0.32 -12.81
N ILE A 61 -0.92 1.37 -13.55
CA ILE A 61 -1.79 1.92 -14.60
C ILE A 61 -1.02 1.83 -15.91
N ASN A 62 -1.56 1.09 -16.88
CA ASN A 62 -0.95 0.87 -18.20
C ASN A 62 0.46 0.27 -18.15
N ASP A 63 0.73 -0.55 -17.14
CA ASP A 63 1.96 -1.33 -17.00
C ASP A 63 1.63 -2.70 -16.38
N LYS A 64 2.50 -3.68 -16.59
CA LYS A 64 2.37 -5.01 -16.01
C LYS A 64 2.52 -4.94 -14.47
N SER A 65 1.88 -5.87 -13.76
CA SER A 65 1.84 -5.88 -12.28
C SER A 65 3.12 -6.35 -11.58
N THR A 66 4.24 -6.45 -12.31
CA THR A 66 5.51 -7.06 -11.83
C THR A 66 6.70 -6.15 -12.06
N GLY A 67 7.80 -6.41 -11.35
CA GLY A 67 9.07 -5.71 -11.55
C GLY A 67 9.16 -4.39 -10.82
N ALA A 68 8.69 -4.34 -9.57
CA ALA A 68 8.94 -3.21 -8.69
C ALA A 68 10.45 -2.97 -8.53
N VAL A 69 10.87 -1.72 -8.70
CA VAL A 69 12.25 -1.29 -8.55
C VAL A 69 12.44 -0.67 -7.18
N VAL A 70 13.53 -1.03 -6.50
CA VAL A 70 13.91 -0.48 -5.18
C VAL A 70 13.92 1.05 -5.25
N ALA A 71 13.39 1.69 -4.20
CA ALA A 71 13.24 3.14 -4.06
C ALA A 71 12.31 3.84 -5.09
N GLN A 72 11.74 3.12 -6.06
CA GLN A 72 10.75 3.70 -6.99
C GLN A 72 9.32 3.22 -6.68
N GLN A 73 9.13 1.91 -6.50
CA GLN A 73 7.84 1.33 -6.11
C GLN A 73 8.01 0.43 -4.88
N PRO A 74 8.11 1.00 -3.66
CA PRO A 74 8.15 0.21 -2.43
C PRO A 74 7.09 -0.90 -2.45
N PHE A 75 7.53 -2.13 -2.25
CA PHE A 75 6.73 -3.30 -2.60
C PHE A 75 6.04 -3.87 -1.38
N GLY A 76 4.77 -4.23 -1.52
CA GLY A 76 4.00 -4.90 -0.47
C GLY A 76 2.52 -4.66 -0.59
N GLY A 77 1.74 -5.51 0.08
CA GLY A 77 0.29 -5.41 0.15
C GLY A 77 -0.24 -5.97 1.46
N SER A 78 -1.47 -5.58 1.79
CA SER A 78 -2.17 -5.99 3.01
C SER A 78 -3.09 -7.19 2.76
N ARG A 79 -4.17 -7.34 3.53
CA ARG A 79 -5.03 -8.54 3.53
C ARG A 79 -4.19 -9.78 3.87
N ILE A 80 -4.44 -10.93 3.25
CA ILE A 80 -3.59 -12.12 3.48
C ILE A 80 -2.21 -12.02 2.79
N SER A 81 -1.90 -10.93 2.08
CA SER A 81 -0.59 -10.73 1.45
C SER A 81 0.50 -10.26 2.42
N GLY A 82 0.16 -9.95 3.68
CA GLY A 82 1.13 -9.70 4.75
C GLY A 82 0.94 -8.36 5.48
N THR A 83 1.98 -7.96 6.21
CA THR A 83 1.99 -6.77 7.09
C THR A 83 2.20 -5.45 6.35
N ASN A 84 2.58 -5.50 5.07
CA ASN A 84 2.75 -4.33 4.20
C ASN A 84 3.77 -3.29 4.73
N ASP A 85 4.89 -3.73 5.28
CA ASP A 85 5.95 -2.84 5.79
C ASP A 85 6.78 -2.13 4.68
N LYS A 86 6.44 -2.38 3.41
CA LYS A 86 7.01 -1.75 2.20
C LYS A 86 8.54 -1.83 2.08
N PRO A 87 9.15 -3.04 2.04
CA PRO A 87 10.55 -3.21 1.65
C PRO A 87 10.87 -2.50 0.31
N GLY A 88 12.06 -1.91 0.24
CA GLY A 88 12.48 -1.03 -0.85
C GLY A 88 12.04 0.43 -0.70
N GLY A 89 11.20 0.75 0.30
CA GLY A 89 10.90 2.13 0.70
C GLY A 89 11.68 2.58 1.94
N PRO A 90 11.63 3.89 2.26
CA PRO A 90 12.43 4.47 3.34
C PRO A 90 11.97 4.02 4.74
N HIS A 91 10.73 3.56 4.90
CA HIS A 91 10.16 3.22 6.21
C HIS A 91 10.43 1.78 6.66
N TYR A 92 10.82 0.88 5.74
CA TYR A 92 10.96 -0.53 6.07
C TYR A 92 11.98 -0.78 7.20
N VAL A 93 13.06 0.01 7.22
CA VAL A 93 14.11 -0.07 8.24
C VAL A 93 13.60 0.25 9.65
N LEU A 94 12.50 1.00 9.76
CA LEU A 94 11.89 1.37 11.05
C LEU A 94 11.32 0.16 11.81
N ARG A 95 11.03 -0.93 11.12
CA ARG A 95 10.57 -2.19 11.75
C ARG A 95 11.66 -2.88 12.56
N TRP A 96 12.92 -2.55 12.31
CA TRP A 96 14.09 -3.23 12.86
C TRP A 96 14.86 -2.38 13.88
N THR A 97 14.29 -1.26 14.32
CA THR A 97 14.91 -0.36 15.31
C THR A 97 13.96 -0.10 16.48
N SER A 98 14.55 0.16 17.66
CA SER A 98 13.85 0.65 18.86
C SER A 98 14.50 1.98 19.27
N PRO A 99 13.95 3.13 18.83
CA PRO A 99 14.60 4.42 19.04
C PRO A 99 14.66 4.85 20.51
N GLN A 100 15.76 5.50 20.91
CA GLN A 100 15.89 6.20 22.19
C GLN A 100 16.10 7.70 21.92
N ALA A 101 15.33 8.54 22.59
CA ALA A 101 15.57 9.99 22.63
C ALA A 101 16.33 10.34 23.91
N VAL A 102 17.41 11.12 23.78
CA VAL A 102 18.22 11.57 24.91
C VAL A 102 18.15 13.10 24.98
N LYS A 103 17.83 13.62 26.16
CA LYS A 103 17.85 15.06 26.46
C LYS A 103 18.87 15.32 27.55
N GLU A 104 19.82 16.20 27.27
CA GLU A 104 20.75 16.74 28.25
C GLU A 104 20.36 18.19 28.56
N THR A 105 20.31 18.55 29.85
CA THR A 105 20.07 19.94 30.28
C THR A 105 21.33 20.43 30.98
N HIS A 106 21.91 21.53 30.49
CA HIS A 106 23.21 22.02 30.98
C HIS A 106 23.11 23.06 32.10
N VAL A 107 21.90 23.48 32.46
CA VAL A 107 21.65 24.42 33.57
C VAL A 107 20.68 23.77 34.55
N PRO A 108 20.96 23.78 35.87
CA PRO A 108 20.04 23.27 36.87
C PRO A 108 18.66 23.92 36.78
N LEU A 109 17.59 23.13 36.93
CA LEU A 109 16.24 23.66 37.05
C LEU A 109 16.11 24.37 38.42
N PRO A 110 15.85 25.70 38.45
CA PRO A 110 16.03 26.50 39.67
C PRO A 110 14.86 26.44 40.66
N ASP A 111 13.63 26.18 40.18
CA ASP A 111 12.43 26.05 41.00
C ASP A 111 11.48 25.05 40.32
N TRP A 112 10.71 24.32 41.13
CA TRP A 112 9.66 23.42 40.65
C TRP A 112 8.34 24.15 40.37
N ARG A 113 8.15 25.34 40.97
CA ARG A 113 6.94 26.16 40.79
C ARG A 113 6.95 26.87 39.45
N TYR A 114 5.75 27.00 38.87
CA TYR A 114 5.53 27.81 37.68
C TYR A 114 5.10 29.23 38.06
N ALA A 115 5.32 30.20 37.16
CA ALA A 115 5.12 31.63 37.43
C ALA A 115 3.68 32.00 37.83
N TYR A 116 2.67 31.27 37.35
CA TYR A 116 1.26 31.55 37.62
C TYR A 116 0.78 31.12 39.01
N MET A 117 1.60 30.37 39.77
CA MET A 117 1.27 29.88 41.11
C MET A 117 1.69 30.88 42.21
N ARG A 118 2.10 32.09 41.82
CA ARG A 118 2.53 33.16 42.71
C ARG A 118 1.40 34.14 42.98
#